data_AF-A0A382G6E4-F1
#
_entry.id   AF-A0A382G6E4-F1
#
_cell.length_a   1.000
_cell.length_b   1.000
_cell.length_c   1.000
_cell.angle_alpha   90.00
_cell.angle_beta   90.00
_cell.angle_gamma   90.00
#
_symmetry.space_group_name_H-M   'P 1'
#
loop_
_entity.id
_entity.type
_entity.pdbx_description
1 polymer ?
#
loop_
_entity_poly.entity_id
_entity_poly.type
_entity_poly.pdbx_seq_one_letter_code
_entity_poly.pdbx_strand_id
1 'polypeptide(L)' 'MVDYRVGVDIGGTFTDVVFLSSDGLVLARKVASSPDDYSRAVLEAIDVGVKELGIGP' A
#
# COMPACT_ATOMS: atom_id res chain seq x y z
N MET A 1 -11.84 -15.19 -8.25
CA MET A 1 -11.15 -13.89 -8.22
C MET A 1 -10.45 -13.79 -6.88
N VAL A 2 -9.28 -13.16 -6.86
CA VAL A 2 -8.56 -12.89 -5.64
C VAL A 2 -8.94 -11.48 -5.20
N ASP A 3 -9.54 -11.37 -4.02
CA ASP A 3 -9.91 -10.06 -3.46
C ASP A 3 -8.75 -9.55 -2.61
N TYR A 4 -8.43 -8.27 -2.75
CA TYR A 4 -7.41 -7.62 -1.93
C TYR A 4 -8.05 -6.63 -0.97
N ARG A 5 -7.55 -6.62 0.27
CA ARG A 5 -7.78 -5.56 1.25
C ARG A 5 -6.49 -4.79 1.42
N VAL A 6 -6.58 -3.46 1.43
CA VAL A 6 -5.43 -2.59 1.65
C VAL A 6 -5.62 -1.84 2.96
N GLY A 7 -4.68 -2.01 3.88
CA GLY A 7 -4.57 -1.24 5.11
C GLY A 7 -3.47 -0.18 4.97
N VAL A 8 -3.73 1.02 5.49
CA VAL A 8 -2.78 2.14 5.47
C VAL A 8 -2.70 2.73 6.87
N ASP A 9 -1.48 2.89 7.39
CA ASP A 9 -1.18 3.58 8.64
C ASP A 9 -0.23 4.75 8.36
N ILE A 10 -0.74 5.97 8.52
CA ILE A 10 0.01 7.20 8.22
C ILE A 10 0.72 7.67 9.49
N GLY A 11 2.04 7.57 9.50
CA GLY A 11 2.90 8.16 10.53
C GLY A 11 3.53 9.48 10.09
N GLY A 12 4.24 10.12 11.03
CA GLY A 12 4.94 11.39 10.75
C GLY A 12 6.22 11.22 9.91
N THR A 13 6.98 10.16 10.13
CA THR A 13 8.21 9.86 9.37
C THR A 13 7.95 8.90 8.22
N PHE A 14 7.14 7.89 8.46
CA PHE A 14 6.85 6.83 7.50
C PHE A 14 5.36 6.52 7.46
N THR A 15 4.91 6.08 6.30
CA THR A 15 3.58 5.53 6.05
C THR A 15 3.72 4.04 5.73
N ASP A 16 2.96 3.21 6.43
CA ASP A 16 2.92 1.77 6.23
C ASP A 16 1.69 1.39 5.38
N VAL A 17 1.89 0.58 4.34
CA VAL A 17 0.82 0.08 3.45
C VAL A 17 0.90 -1.44 3.39
N VAL A 18 -0.22 -2.11 3.65
CA VAL A 18 -0.31 -3.57 3.69
C VAL A 18 -1.42 -4.04 2.77
N PHE A 19 -1.08 -4.93 1.84
CA PHE A 19 -2.02 -5.67 1.01
C PHE A 19 -2.24 -7.05 1.64
N LEU A 20 -3.50 -7.43 1.81
CA LEU A 20 -3.93 -8.76 2.23
C LEU A 20 -4.86 -9.34 1.17
N SER A 21 -4.42 -10.44 0.57
CA SER A 21 -5.20 -11.22 -0.37
C SER A 21 -6.12 -12.21 0.33
N SER A 22 -7.27 -12.52 -0.28
CA SER A 22 -8.18 -13.57 0.16
C SER A 22 -7.55 -14.98 0.19
N ASP A 23 -6.46 -15.19 -0.56
CA ASP A 23 -5.71 -16.46 -0.58
C ASP A 23 -4.57 -16.55 0.46
N GLY A 24 -4.43 -15.52 1.30
CA GLY A 24 -3.44 -15.47 2.37
C GLY A 24 -2.13 -14.79 2.01
N LEU A 25 -1.95 -14.30 0.77
CA LEU A 25 -0.80 -13.47 0.43
C LEU A 25 -0.81 -12.15 1.21
N VAL A 26 0.35 -11.76 1.75
CA VAL A 26 0.57 -10.48 2.43
C VAL A 26 1.75 -9.76 1.81
N LEU A 27 1.56 -8.51 1.39
CA LEU A 27 2.63 -7.60 0.97
C LEU A 27 2.61 -6.36 1.85
N ALA A 28 3.72 -6.10 2.55
CA ALA A 28 3.89 -4.90 3.36
C ALA A 28 4.93 -3.96 2.74
N ARG A 29 4.67 -2.66 2.82
CA ARG A 29 5.54 -1.58 2.36
C ARG A 29 5.59 -0.49 3.41
N LYS A 30 6.76 0.11 3.54
CA LYS A 30 7.01 1.29 4.38
C LYS A 30 7.65 2.33 3.48
N VAL A 31 7.02 3.48 3.34
CA VAL A 31 7.52 4.59 2.53
C VAL A 31 7.69 5.83 3.39
N ALA A 32 8.59 6.73 2.99
CA ALA A 32 8.73 8.01 3.68
C ALA A 32 7.39 8.77 3.57
N SER A 33 6.93 9.34 4.69
CA SER A 33 5.73 10.17 4.68
C SER A 33 6.01 11.46 3.90
N SER A 34 4.93 12.06 3.37
CA SER A 34 4.94 13.36 2.72
C SER A 34 4.14 14.35 3.58
N PRO A 35 4.74 15.01 4.59
CA PRO A 35 3.96 15.78 5.58
C PRO A 35 3.20 16.98 5.00
N ASP A 36 3.63 17.47 3.85
CA ASP A 36 2.95 18.51 3.06
C ASP A 36 1.72 17.99 2.32
N ASP A 37 1.69 16.69 1.99
CA ASP A 37 0.53 15.97 1.45
C ASP A 37 0.71 14.45 1.60
N TYR A 38 0.10 13.88 2.65
CA TYR A 38 0.22 12.45 2.96
C TYR A 38 -0.40 11.55 1.90
N SER A 39 -1.37 12.05 1.12
CA SER A 39 -2.01 11.26 0.07
C SER A 39 -1.01 10.81 -0.98
N ARG A 40 0.07 11.57 -1.23
CA ARG A 40 1.11 11.19 -2.19
C ARG A 40 1.84 9.92 -1.78
N ALA A 41 2.30 9.83 -0.53
CA ALA A 41 2.98 8.66 -0.01
C ALA A 41 2.08 7.42 -0.06
N VAL A 42 0.79 7.59 0.28
CA VAL A 42 -0.21 6.50 0.21
C VAL A 42 -0.41 6.03 -1.23
N LEU A 43 -0.67 6.94 -2.17
CA LEU A 43 -0.94 6.60 -3.57
C LEU A 43 0.28 5.96 -4.24
N GLU A 44 1.49 6.48 -3.97
CA GLU A 44 2.73 5.89 -4.48
C GLU A 44 2.93 4.47 -3.98
N ALA A 45 2.78 4.24 -2.68
CA ALA A 45 2.91 2.91 -2.09
C ALA A 45 1.86 1.93 -2.62
N ILE A 46 0.63 2.39 -2.85
CA ILE A 46 -0.43 1.57 -3.45
C ILE A 46 -0.11 1.22 -4.90
N ASP A 47 0.30 2.19 -5.72
CA ASP A 47 0.64 1.98 -7.13
C ASP A 47 1.80 0.98 -7.29
N VAL A 48 2.84 1.11 -6.45
CA VAL A 48 3.94 0.15 -6.41
C VAL A 48 3.45 -1.25 -6.03
N GLY A 49 2.63 -1.37 -4.98
CA GLY A 49 2.09 -2.66 -4.54
C GLY A 49 1.19 -3.32 -5.59
N VAL A 50 0.34 -2.56 -6.27
CA VAL A 50 -0.51 -3.04 -7.38
C VAL A 50 0.34 -3.61 -8.51
N LYS A 51 1.40 -2.90 -8.93
CA LYS A 51 2.31 -3.35 -9.99
C LYS A 51 3.07 -4.61 -9.60
N GLU A 52 3.58 -4.67 -8.38
CA GLU A 52 4.32 -5.82 -7.87
C GLU A 52 3.46 -7.07 -7.74
N LEU A 53 2.21 -6.91 -7.32
CA LEU A 53 1.25 -8.01 -7.20
C LEU A 53 0.60 -8.39 -8.54
N GLY A 54 0.84 -7.62 -9.60
CA GLY A 54 0.23 -7.85 -10.91
C GLY A 54 -1.29 -7.70 -10.89
N ILE A 55 -1.83 -6.82 -10.04
CA ILE A 55 -3.26 -6.57 -9.94
C ILE A 55 -3.68 -5.76 -11.17
N GLY A 56 -4.44 -6.40 -12.07
CA GLY A 56 -5.01 -5.76 -13.26
C GLY A 56 -6.38 -5.11 -12.99
N PRO A 57 -6.84 -4.24 -13.90
CA PRO A 57 -8.22 -3.72 -13.89
C PRO A 57 -9.26 -4.81 -14.16
#